data_AF-A0A838KXH6-F1
#
_entry.id   AF-A0A838KXH6-F1
#
_cell.length_a   1.000
_cell.length_b   1.000
_cell.length_c   1.000
_cell.angle_alpha   90.00
_cell.angle_beta   90.00
_cell.angle_gamma   90.00
#
_symmetry.space_group_name_H-M   'P 1'
#
loop_
_entity.id
_entity.type
_entity.pdbx_description
1 polymer ?
#
loop_
_entity_poly.entity_id
_entity_poly.type
_entity_poly.pdbx_seq_one_letter_code
_entity_poly.pdbx_strand_id
1 'polypeptide(L)'
;MRTRRVTAAALSCSLILADARPALAHGFGPTYDIPIPLWLYLYGAAAAVVLAFLPLALFSRKERDADTAYRYPRFDLLGIRPLKELLTSRLLTGGLRLLSVALFFIVMIAGLVGLQSGFNIAPTFVWITWWVGLSFFTAFVGNVWPLVNPWRILFDWA
;
A
#
# COMPACT_ATOMS: atom_id res chain seq x y z
N MET A 1 22.14 -31.96 -16.12
CA MET A 1 22.25 -30.78 -15.22
C MET A 1 20.91 -30.14 -14.86
N ARG A 2 19.94 -30.04 -15.78
CA ARG A 2 18.62 -29.42 -15.55
C ARG A 2 17.78 -30.13 -14.47
N THR A 3 17.77 -31.46 -14.46
CA THR A 3 17.04 -32.31 -13.48
C THR A 3 17.57 -32.18 -12.06
N ARG A 4 18.89 -32.12 -11.86
CA ARG A 4 19.50 -31.90 -10.53
C ARG A 4 19.16 -30.53 -9.92
N ARG A 5 19.02 -29.50 -10.76
CA ARG A 5 18.60 -28.16 -10.32
C ARG A 5 17.12 -28.13 -9.92
N VAL A 6 16.27 -28.86 -10.65
CA VAL A 6 14.84 -28.98 -10.34
C VAL A 6 14.61 -29.76 -9.04
N THR A 7 15.33 -30.87 -8.84
CA THR A 7 15.22 -31.65 -7.59
C THR A 7 15.75 -30.88 -6.39
N ALA A 8 16.87 -30.14 -6.56
CA ALA A 8 17.39 -29.29 -5.50
C ALA A 8 16.40 -28.17 -5.14
N ALA A 9 15.82 -27.49 -6.13
CA ALA A 9 14.81 -26.46 -5.89
C ALA A 9 13.55 -27.01 -5.22
N ALA A 10 13.09 -28.21 -5.62
CA ALA A 10 11.95 -28.87 -5.02
C ALA A 10 12.20 -29.28 -3.55
N LEU A 11 13.41 -29.77 -3.25
CA LEU A 11 13.84 -30.09 -1.87
C LEU A 11 13.95 -28.83 -1.02
N SER A 12 14.56 -27.76 -1.54
CA SER A 12 14.63 -26.47 -0.84
C SER A 12 13.23 -25.90 -0.57
N CYS A 13 12.33 -25.95 -1.54
CA CYS A 13 10.95 -25.50 -1.39
C CYS A 13 10.18 -26.35 -0.37
N SER A 14 10.36 -27.67 -0.39
CA SER A 14 9.74 -28.59 0.57
C SER A 14 10.23 -28.36 2.00
N LEU A 15 11.54 -28.08 2.18
CA LEU A 15 12.12 -27.73 3.47
C LEU A 15 11.60 -26.39 4.00
N ILE A 16 11.42 -25.39 3.13
CA ILE A 16 10.83 -24.08 3.49
C ILE A 16 9.36 -24.24 3.91
N LEU A 17 8.59 -25.06 3.19
CA LEU A 17 7.18 -25.31 3.51
C LEU A 17 7.00 -26.15 4.78
N ALA A 18 7.95 -27.04 5.10
CA ALA A 18 7.90 -27.85 6.31
C ALA A 18 8.12 -27.05 7.61
N ASP A 19 8.77 -25.88 7.55
CA ASP A 19 8.93 -24.94 8.67
C ASP A 19 7.85 -23.85 8.69
N ALA A 20 6.75 -24.05 7.94
CA ALA A 20 5.61 -23.17 7.98
C ALA A 20 4.90 -23.29 9.34
N ARG A 21 5.33 -22.46 10.28
CA ARG A 21 4.62 -22.27 11.55
C ARG A 21 3.27 -21.61 11.28
N PRO A 22 2.23 -21.92 12.08
CA PRO A 22 0.98 -21.19 11.99
C PRO A 22 1.30 -19.70 12.13
N ALA A 23 1.01 -18.94 11.08
CA ALA A 23 1.05 -17.50 11.15
C ALA A 23 -0.04 -17.10 12.14
N LEU A 24 0.33 -16.79 13.38
CA LEU A 24 -0.53 -16.15 14.37
C LEU A 24 -0.76 -14.70 13.95
N ALA A 25 -1.18 -14.47 12.70
CA ALA A 25 -1.63 -13.20 12.17
C ALA A 25 -3.04 -12.91 12.72
N HIS A 26 -3.14 -12.88 14.05
CA HIS A 26 -4.29 -12.29 14.73
C HIS A 26 -4.16 -10.78 14.53
N GLY A 27 -5.29 -10.10 14.34
CA GLY A 27 -5.31 -8.66 14.08
C GLY A 27 -4.46 -7.89 15.10
N PHE A 28 -3.77 -6.84 14.64
CA PHE A 28 -2.94 -6.01 15.52
C PHE A 28 -3.85 -5.17 16.43
N GLY A 29 -3.75 -5.37 17.75
CA GLY A 29 -4.51 -4.61 18.76
C GLY A 29 -5.35 -5.50 19.68
N PRO A 30 -5.92 -4.94 20.76
CA PRO A 30 -6.84 -5.68 21.62
C PRO A 30 -8.08 -6.12 20.84
N THR A 31 -8.55 -7.34 21.08
CA THR A 31 -9.85 -7.79 20.62
C THR A 31 -10.92 -6.90 21.22
N TYR A 32 -11.56 -6.10 20.38
CA TYR A 32 -12.67 -5.26 20.80
C TYR A 32 -13.94 -6.08 20.77
N ASP A 33 -14.41 -6.51 21.94
CA ASP A 33 -15.74 -7.09 22.07
C ASP A 33 -16.76 -5.96 21.87
N ILE A 34 -17.41 -5.97 20.71
CA ILE A 34 -18.40 -4.93 20.40
C ILE A 34 -19.62 -5.19 21.31
N PRO A 35 -20.02 -4.25 22.18
CA PRO A 35 -21.10 -4.46 23.14
C PRO A 35 -22.50 -4.51 22.50
N ILE A 36 -22.59 -4.61 21.17
CA ILE A 36 -23.84 -4.68 20.42
C ILE A 36 -24.21 -6.14 20.10
N PRO A 37 -25.51 -6.49 20.13
CA PRO A 37 -25.97 -7.81 19.72
C PRO A 37 -25.51 -8.16 18.30
N LEU A 38 -25.09 -9.42 18.10
CA LEU A 38 -24.54 -9.92 16.83
C LEU A 38 -25.48 -9.68 15.63
N TRP A 39 -26.79 -9.83 15.81
CA TRP A 39 -27.76 -9.58 14.74
C TRP A 39 -27.70 -8.13 14.25
N LEU A 40 -27.60 -7.17 15.18
CA LEU A 40 -27.55 -5.74 14.86
C LEU A 40 -26.26 -5.42 14.09
N TYR A 41 -25.14 -6.00 14.51
CA TYR A 41 -23.87 -5.91 13.79
C TYR A 41 -23.97 -6.46 12.37
N LEU A 42 -24.54 -7.65 12.18
CA LEU A 42 -24.66 -8.27 10.85
C LEU A 42 -25.56 -7.48 9.91
N TYR A 43 -26.73 -7.02 10.36
CA TYR A 43 -27.61 -6.20 9.53
C TYR A 43 -26.97 -4.84 9.22
N GLY A 44 -26.28 -4.22 10.17
CA GLY A 44 -25.56 -2.97 9.96
C GLY A 44 -24.43 -3.12 8.92
N ALA A 45 -23.61 -4.18 9.04
CA ALA A 45 -22.53 -4.47 8.09
C ALA A 45 -23.08 -4.76 6.68
N ALA A 46 -24.14 -5.57 6.57
CA ALA A 46 -24.79 -5.84 5.30
C ALA A 46 -25.37 -4.57 4.67
N ALA A 47 -26.05 -3.74 5.47
CA ALA A 47 -26.58 -2.46 5.01
C ALA A 47 -25.47 -1.51 4.54
N ALA A 48 -24.36 -1.41 5.28
CA ALA A 48 -23.22 -0.57 4.88
C ALA A 48 -22.63 -1.00 3.53
N VAL A 49 -22.47 -2.31 3.30
CA VAL A 49 -22.03 -2.83 2.00
C VAL A 49 -23.03 -2.47 0.91
N VAL A 50 -24.33 -2.77 1.10
CA VAL A 50 -25.36 -2.44 0.11
C VAL A 50 -25.37 -0.96 -0.22
N LEU A 51 -25.36 -0.08 0.78
CA LEU A 51 -25.37 1.37 0.60
C LEU A 51 -24.10 1.91 -0.07
N ALA A 52 -22.92 1.32 0.19
CA ALA A 52 -21.68 1.72 -0.47
C ALA A 52 -21.70 1.41 -1.98
N PHE A 53 -22.32 0.29 -2.37
CA PHE A 53 -22.43 -0.12 -3.77
C PHE A 53 -23.71 0.38 -4.46
N LEU A 54 -24.73 0.81 -3.72
CA LEU A 54 -26.00 1.26 -4.29
C LEU A 54 -25.83 2.43 -5.28
N PRO A 55 -25.02 3.49 -5.00
CA PRO A 55 -24.74 4.53 -5.98
C PRO A 55 -24.08 3.97 -7.25
N LEU A 56 -23.16 3.02 -7.13
CA LEU A 56 -22.55 2.38 -8.29
C LEU A 56 -23.61 1.60 -9.09
N ALA A 57 -24.49 0.85 -8.44
CA ALA A 57 -25.56 0.13 -9.13
C ALA A 57 -26.57 1.06 -9.82
N LEU A 58 -26.90 2.20 -9.21
CA LEU A 58 -27.88 3.15 -9.74
C LEU A 58 -27.30 4.10 -10.79
N PHE A 59 -26.04 4.50 -10.64
CA PHE A 59 -25.39 5.52 -11.47
C PHE A 59 -24.30 4.97 -12.41
N SER A 60 -24.00 3.67 -12.38
CA SER A 60 -23.13 3.04 -13.40
C SER A 60 -23.87 2.99 -14.73
N ARG A 61 -23.91 4.13 -15.43
CA ARG A 61 -24.14 4.16 -16.86
C ARG A 61 -22.95 3.47 -17.50
N LYS A 62 -23.22 2.34 -18.17
CA LYS A 62 -22.31 1.76 -19.17
C LYS A 62 -21.81 2.90 -20.05
N GLU A 63 -20.54 3.27 -19.91
CA GLU A 63 -19.87 4.21 -20.81
C GLU A 63 -19.95 3.59 -22.21
N ARG A 64 -21.00 3.96 -22.95
CA ARG A 64 -21.20 3.58 -24.36
C ARG A 64 -20.34 4.42 -25.29
N ASP A 65 -19.73 5.49 -24.78
CA ASP A 65 -18.77 6.32 -25.50
C ASP A 65 -17.40 6.23 -24.84
N ALA A 66 -16.65 5.19 -25.22
CA ALA A 66 -15.21 5.13 -24.98
C ALA A 66 -14.43 6.23 -25.74
N ASP A 67 -15.11 7.05 -26.56
CA ASP A 67 -14.51 8.09 -27.39
C ASP A 67 -14.54 9.49 -26.75
N THR A 68 -15.37 9.70 -25.72
CA THR A 68 -15.28 10.86 -24.83
C THR A 68 -14.70 10.42 -23.49
N ALA A 69 -13.44 9.97 -23.52
CA ALA A 69 -12.66 9.78 -22.31
C ALA A 69 -12.79 11.04 -21.45
N TYR A 70 -13.48 10.94 -20.32
CA TYR A 70 -13.64 12.02 -19.36
C TYR A 70 -12.23 12.53 -19.00
N ARG A 71 -11.84 13.63 -19.64
CA ARG A 71 -10.48 14.15 -19.54
C ARG A 71 -10.41 14.88 -18.21
N TYR A 72 -10.03 14.13 -17.18
CA TYR A 72 -9.84 14.66 -15.84
C TYR A 72 -9.03 15.95 -15.94
N PRO A 73 -9.51 17.09 -15.42
CA PRO A 73 -8.78 18.34 -15.49
C PRO A 73 -7.42 18.15 -14.81
N ARG A 74 -6.35 18.19 -15.60
CA ARG A 74 -4.98 18.07 -15.11
C ARG A 74 -4.43 19.47 -14.91
N PHE A 75 -4.28 19.88 -13.67
CA PHE A 75 -3.49 21.06 -13.36
C PHE A 75 -2.01 20.70 -13.44
N ASP A 76 -1.29 21.33 -14.36
CA ASP A 76 0.15 21.15 -14.48
C ASP A 76 0.84 22.01 -13.42
N LEU A 77 1.10 21.42 -12.25
CA LEU A 77 1.86 22.06 -11.18
C LEU A 77 3.30 22.40 -11.62
N LEU A 78 3.84 21.74 -12.67
CA LEU A 78 5.15 22.06 -13.25
C LEU A 78 5.11 23.30 -14.18
N GLY A 79 3.92 23.80 -14.51
CA GLY A 79 3.76 25.07 -15.23
C GLY A 79 4.17 26.30 -14.40
N ILE A 80 4.21 26.15 -13.07
CA ILE A 80 4.61 27.21 -12.13
C ILE A 80 6.13 27.11 -11.92
N ARG A 81 6.90 27.99 -12.59
CA ARG A 81 8.38 28.00 -12.58
C ARG A 81 9.06 27.80 -11.21
N PRO A 82 8.70 28.55 -10.15
CA PRO A 82 9.35 28.38 -8.84
C PRO A 82 9.02 27.02 -8.19
N LEU A 83 7.80 26.51 -8.40
CA LEU A 83 7.37 25.21 -7.89
C LEU A 83 8.09 24.08 -8.63
N LYS A 84 8.26 24.21 -9.95
CA LYS A 84 9.07 23.29 -10.76
C LYS A 84 10.53 23.24 -10.29
N GLU A 85 11.18 24.38 -10.07
CA GLU A 85 12.58 24.40 -9.60
C GLU A 85 12.74 23.77 -8.21
N LEU A 86 11.81 24.03 -7.30
CA LEU A 86 11.83 23.45 -5.97
C LEU A 86 11.61 21.92 -6.02
N LEU A 87 10.53 21.46 -6.67
CA LEU A 87 10.22 20.03 -6.77
C LEU A 87 11.23 19.24 -7.61
N THR A 88 11.90 19.87 -8.57
CA THR A 88 12.92 19.21 -9.41
C THR A 88 14.33 19.37 -8.85
N SER A 89 14.50 20.08 -7.73
CA SER A 89 15.83 20.25 -7.14
C SER A 89 16.43 18.89 -6.79
N ARG A 90 17.70 18.69 -7.16
CA ARG A 90 18.43 17.43 -6.93
C ARG A 90 18.54 17.09 -5.46
N LEU A 91 18.62 18.13 -4.60
CA LEU A 91 18.72 17.97 -3.15
C LEU A 91 17.40 17.48 -2.55
N LEU A 92 16.25 18.10 -2.88
CA LEU A 92 14.96 17.65 -2.36
C LEU A 92 14.60 16.26 -2.91
N THR A 93 14.77 16.06 -4.22
CA THR A 93 14.52 14.75 -4.86
C THR A 93 15.42 13.67 -4.25
N GLY A 94 16.72 13.96 -4.10
CA GLY A 94 17.67 13.04 -3.48
C GLY A 94 17.35 12.74 -2.02
N GLY A 95 17.00 13.75 -1.23
CA GLY A 95 16.58 13.60 0.15
C GLY A 95 15.30 12.77 0.30
N LEU A 96 14.31 13.00 -0.55
CA LEU A 96 13.05 12.24 -0.53
C LEU A 96 13.26 10.78 -0.94
N ARG A 97 14.14 10.53 -1.92
CA ARG A 97 14.53 9.18 -2.33
C ARG A 97 15.27 8.44 -1.21
N LEU A 98 16.23 9.11 -0.58
CA LEU A 98 16.98 8.55 0.54
C LEU A 98 16.06 8.24 1.73
N LEU A 99 15.16 9.17 2.06
CA LEU A 99 14.16 8.99 3.12
C LEU A 99 13.24 7.82 2.83
N SER A 100 12.74 7.69 1.59
CA SER A 100 11.90 6.58 1.18
C SER A 100 12.59 5.23 1.35
N VAL A 101 13.82 5.10 0.85
CA VAL A 101 14.61 3.86 0.99
C VAL A 101 14.94 3.58 2.47
N ALA A 102 15.31 4.59 3.25
CA ALA A 102 15.57 4.44 4.68
C ALA A 102 14.34 3.95 5.45
N LEU A 103 13.17 4.56 5.23
CA LEU A 103 11.91 4.13 5.83
C LEU A 103 11.54 2.71 5.41
N PHE A 104 11.77 2.35 4.14
CA PHE A 104 11.55 1.00 3.64
C PHE A 104 12.40 -0.03 4.41
N PHE A 105 13.69 0.22 4.59
CA PHE A 105 14.57 -0.67 5.38
C PHE A 105 14.19 -0.70 6.86
N ILE A 106 13.82 0.45 7.46
CA ILE A 106 13.37 0.51 8.85
C ILE A 106 12.14 -0.38 9.04
N VAL A 107 11.14 -0.28 8.16
CA VAL A 107 9.92 -1.11 8.21
C VAL A 107 10.24 -2.58 8.02
N MET A 108 11.14 -2.92 7.09
CA MET A 108 11.55 -4.31 6.86
C MET A 108 12.26 -4.89 8.09
N ILE A 109 13.21 -4.16 8.68
CA ILE A 109 13.93 -4.58 9.89
C ILE A 109 12.96 -4.68 11.07
N ALA A 110 12.05 -3.71 11.23
CA ALA A 110 11.03 -3.73 12.27
C ALA A 110 10.08 -4.94 12.11
N GLY A 111 9.73 -5.33 10.88
CA GLY A 111 8.91 -6.52 10.62
C GLY A 111 9.64 -7.84 10.93
N LEU A 112 10.93 -7.93 10.59
CA LEU A 112 11.71 -9.17 10.72
C LEU A 112 12.28 -9.39 12.12
N VAL A 113 12.78 -8.33 12.75
CA VAL A 113 13.51 -8.40 14.04
C VAL A 113 12.75 -7.71 15.17
N GLY A 114 11.87 -6.76 14.84
CA GLY A 114 11.11 -6.02 15.84
C GLY A 114 10.11 -6.89 16.61
N LEU A 115 9.55 -6.30 17.68
CA LEU A 115 8.58 -6.97 18.53
C LEU A 115 7.38 -7.44 17.71
N GLN A 116 7.03 -8.71 17.83
CA GLN A 116 5.84 -9.29 17.18
C GLN A 116 4.60 -9.03 18.04
N SER A 117 4.34 -7.75 18.31
CA SER A 117 3.21 -7.26 19.12
C SER A 117 2.55 -6.06 18.43
N GLY A 118 1.41 -5.61 18.96
CA GLY A 118 0.71 -4.42 18.44
C GLY A 118 1.51 -3.11 18.52
N PHE A 119 2.66 -3.10 19.20
CA PHE A 119 3.55 -1.93 19.30
C PHE A 119 4.59 -1.86 18.18
N ASN A 120 4.60 -2.80 17.24
CA ASN A 120 5.48 -2.74 16.09
C ASN A 120 5.08 -1.57 15.18
N ILE A 121 6.07 -0.81 14.69
CA ILE A 121 5.82 0.26 13.73
C ILE A 121 5.44 -0.26 12.35
N ALA A 122 5.89 -1.46 11.95
CA ALA A 122 5.71 -1.97 10.60
C ALA A 122 4.24 -2.05 10.16
N PRO A 123 3.30 -2.63 10.94
CA PRO A 123 1.88 -2.66 10.57
C PRO A 123 1.28 -1.26 10.49
N THR A 124 1.49 -0.42 11.51
CA THR A 124 0.94 0.94 11.58
C THR A 124 1.43 1.80 10.42
N PHE A 125 2.74 1.76 10.13
CA PHE A 125 3.31 2.53 9.04
C PHE A 125 2.80 2.04 7.69
N VAL A 126 2.80 0.74 7.41
CA VAL A 126 2.38 0.21 6.11
C VAL A 126 0.88 0.44 5.88
N TRP A 127 0.03 0.12 6.84
CA TRP A 127 -1.42 0.18 6.66
C TRP A 127 -1.98 1.58 6.81
N ILE A 128 -1.57 2.33 7.83
CA ILE A 128 -2.16 3.62 8.15
C ILE A 128 -1.38 4.73 7.45
N THR A 129 -0.10 4.90 7.77
CA THR A 129 0.69 6.04 7.26
C THR A 129 0.87 5.95 5.75
N TRP A 130 1.19 4.76 5.25
CA TRP A 130 1.53 4.54 3.86
C TRP A 130 0.30 4.26 3.01
N TRP A 131 -0.48 3.21 3.29
CA TRP A 131 -1.63 2.87 2.44
C TRP A 131 -2.71 3.95 2.48
N VAL A 132 -3.16 4.33 3.68
CA VAL A 132 -4.21 5.33 3.84
C VAL A 132 -3.66 6.74 3.67
N GLY A 133 -2.60 7.09 4.41
CA GLY A 133 -2.04 8.44 4.43
C GLY A 133 -1.48 8.89 3.08
N LEU A 134 -0.69 8.05 2.38
CA LEU A 134 -0.17 8.40 1.06
C LEU A 134 -1.30 8.52 0.03
N SER A 135 -2.33 7.66 0.10
CA SER A 135 -3.48 7.73 -0.81
C SER A 135 -4.22 9.06 -0.65
N PHE A 136 -4.53 9.47 0.58
CA PHE A 136 -5.12 10.80 0.82
C PHE A 136 -4.20 11.92 0.36
N PHE A 137 -2.90 11.85 0.68
CA PHE A 137 -1.94 12.85 0.26
C PHE A 137 -1.87 12.99 -1.28
N THR A 138 -1.86 11.88 -2.01
CA THR A 138 -1.85 11.88 -3.48
C THR A 138 -3.13 12.43 -4.10
N ALA A 139 -4.27 12.28 -3.42
CA ALA A 139 -5.52 12.88 -3.86
C ALA A 139 -5.47 14.42 -3.86
N PHE A 140 -4.71 15.03 -2.95
CA PHE A 140 -4.55 16.48 -2.87
C PHE A 140 -3.36 17.02 -3.68
N VAL A 141 -2.21 16.34 -3.63
CA VAL A 141 -0.94 16.83 -4.19
C VAL A 141 -0.67 16.31 -5.60
N GLY A 142 -1.28 15.18 -5.96
CA GLY A 142 -0.99 14.44 -7.19
C GLY A 142 -0.13 13.20 -6.94
N ASN A 143 0.13 12.45 -8.02
CA ASN A 143 0.79 11.15 -7.92
C ASN A 143 2.29 11.27 -7.59
N VAL A 144 2.63 11.22 -6.30
CA VAL A 144 4.02 11.23 -5.81
C VAL A 144 4.69 9.85 -5.82
N TRP A 145 3.93 8.78 -6.08
CA TRP A 145 4.44 7.40 -6.07
C TRP A 145 5.69 7.18 -6.94
N PRO A 146 5.77 7.71 -8.19
CA PRO A 146 6.93 7.50 -9.04
C PRO A 146 8.23 8.08 -8.47
N LEU A 147 8.14 9.03 -7.53
CA LEU A 147 9.27 9.69 -6.90
C LEU A 147 9.73 8.99 -5.62
N VAL A 148 8.80 8.48 -4.82
CA VAL A 148 9.07 7.88 -3.50
C VAL A 148 9.00 6.35 -3.51
N ASN A 149 8.96 5.70 -4.68
CA ASN A 149 8.94 4.24 -4.76
C ASN A 149 10.32 3.65 -4.44
N PRO A 150 10.51 2.97 -3.30
CA PRO A 150 11.82 2.48 -2.88
C PRO A 150 12.39 1.44 -3.84
N TRP A 151 11.55 0.60 -4.45
CA TRP A 151 11.98 -0.42 -5.41
C TRP A 151 12.56 0.19 -6.67
N ARG A 152 11.90 1.23 -7.20
CA ARG A 152 12.38 1.97 -8.36
C ARG A 152 13.69 2.69 -8.04
N ILE A 153 13.76 3.34 -6.87
CA ILE A 153 14.96 4.06 -6.44
C ILE A 153 16.15 3.11 -6.30
N LEU A 154 15.96 1.96 -5.66
CA LEU A 154 16.99 0.94 -5.52
C LEU A 154 17.46 0.41 -6.88
N PHE A 155 16.54 0.23 -7.82
CA PHE A 155 16.88 -0.17 -9.19
C PHE A 155 17.66 0.93 -9.93
N ASP A 156 17.25 2.20 -9.79
CA ASP A 156 17.94 3.34 -10.41
C ASP A 156 19.36 3.56 -9.83
N TRP A 157 19.67 3.01 -8.65
CA TRP A 157 20.99 3.10 -7.99
C TRP A 157 21.92 1.91 -8.25
N ALA A 158 21.39 0.80 -8.78
CA ALA A 158 22.14 -0.41 -9.08
C ALA A 158 22.89 -0.29 -10.41
#